data_AF-A0A7L5YNP7-F1
#
_entry.id   AF-A0A7L5YNP7-F1
#
_cell.length_a   1.000
_cell.length_b   1.000
_cell.length_c   1.000
_cell.angle_alpha   90.00
_cell.angle_beta   90.00
_cell.angle_gamma   90.00
#
_symmetry.space_group_name_H-M   'P 1'
#
loop_
_entity.id
_entity.type
_entity.pdbx_description
1 polymer ?
#
loop_
_entity_poly.entity_id
_entity_poly.type
_entity_poly.pdbx_seq_one_letter_code
_entity_poly.pdbx_strand_id
1 'polypeptide(L)'
;MGSNIISEWHSLNPAPGVYDWSQIDEWLQSTTQRNLPAGLGITTYSGICCGGNMAPHWVYVQYPSAKLTCDAGWVIPKTWDPGYQAAYGAFIHALADRYDGDPRLAWVEMGVGTFGETHPTDPEFTDCACRG
;
A
#
# COMPACT_ATOMS: atom_id res chain seq x y z
N MET A 1 14.62 -11.28 -16.78
CA MET A 1 14.37 -10.08 -15.95
C MET A 1 12.90 -9.72 -16.12
N GLY A 2 12.16 -9.50 -15.03
CA GLY A 2 10.76 -9.03 -15.07
C GLY A 2 10.67 -7.52 -14.92
N SER A 3 9.46 -6.98 -14.98
CA SER A 3 9.16 -5.57 -14.68
C SER A 3 8.25 -5.50 -13.47
N ASN A 4 8.45 -4.53 -12.60
CA ASN A 4 7.61 -4.28 -11.43
C ASN A 4 7.02 -2.86 -11.46
N ILE A 5 5.82 -2.70 -10.89
CA ILE A 5 5.23 -1.41 -10.53
C ILE A 5 4.96 -1.42 -9.03
N ILE A 6 5.24 -0.30 -8.36
CA ILE A 6 4.86 -0.08 -6.95
C ILE A 6 3.74 0.97 -6.96
N SER A 7 2.60 0.61 -6.41
CA SER A 7 1.40 1.45 -6.38
C SER A 7 1.05 1.85 -4.95
N GLU A 8 0.72 3.11 -4.76
CA GLU A 8 0.34 3.68 -3.46
C GLU A 8 -1.12 3.31 -3.14
N TRP A 9 -1.36 2.84 -1.92
CA TRP A 9 -2.71 2.42 -1.54
C TRP A 9 -3.74 3.56 -1.66
N HIS A 10 -3.41 4.79 -1.28
CA HIS A 10 -4.33 5.93 -1.40
C HIS A 10 -4.74 6.26 -2.84
N SER A 11 -3.87 5.97 -3.81
CA SER A 11 -4.14 6.22 -5.23
C SER A 11 -5.07 5.15 -5.79
N LEU A 12 -4.89 3.89 -5.36
CA LEU A 12 -5.73 2.77 -5.76
C LEU A 12 -7.09 2.74 -5.07
N ASN A 13 -7.20 3.31 -3.87
CA ASN A 13 -8.42 3.27 -3.06
C ASN A 13 -8.72 4.65 -2.42
N PRO A 14 -9.06 5.67 -3.24
CA PRO A 14 -9.17 7.06 -2.80
C PRO A 14 -10.34 7.33 -1.84
N ALA A 15 -11.38 6.48 -1.85
CA ALA A 15 -12.53 6.58 -0.97
C ALA A 15 -13.05 5.17 -0.59
N PRO A 16 -13.82 5.02 0.51
CA PRO A 16 -14.34 3.71 0.92
C PRO A 16 -15.10 3.01 -0.22
N GLY A 17 -14.64 1.81 -0.60
CA GLY A 17 -15.23 1.02 -1.69
C GLY A 17 -15.05 1.57 -3.12
N VAL A 18 -14.28 2.66 -3.30
CA VAL A 18 -13.95 3.23 -4.61
C VAL A 18 -12.53 2.84 -4.96
N TYR A 19 -12.35 2.21 -6.12
CA TYR A 19 -11.04 1.72 -6.57
C TYR A 19 -10.69 2.27 -7.95
N ASP A 20 -9.44 2.70 -8.12
CA ASP A 20 -8.88 3.11 -9.40
C ASP A 20 -7.75 2.17 -9.80
N TRP A 21 -8.00 1.38 -10.85
CA TRP A 21 -7.08 0.37 -11.38
C TRP A 21 -6.38 0.80 -12.67
N SER A 22 -6.66 2.02 -13.15
CA SER A 22 -6.25 2.48 -14.48
C SER A 22 -4.73 2.40 -14.71
N GLN A 23 -3.94 2.90 -13.76
CA GLN A 23 -2.48 2.87 -13.84
C GLN A 23 -1.91 1.45 -13.94
N ILE A 24 -2.46 0.52 -13.15
CA ILE A 24 -2.03 -0.89 -13.16
C ILE A 24 -2.41 -1.55 -14.49
N ASP A 25 -3.65 -1.31 -14.96
CA ASP A 25 -4.16 -1.91 -16.18
C ASP A 25 -3.36 -1.46 -17.43
N GLU A 26 -3.08 -0.15 -17.52
CA GLU A 26 -2.25 0.42 -18.59
C GLU A 26 -0.82 -0.13 -18.55
N TRP A 27 -0.24 -0.22 -17.35
CA TRP A 27 1.10 -0.77 -17.17
C TRP A 27 1.15 -2.26 -17.54
N LEU A 28 0.19 -3.07 -17.11
CA LEU A 28 0.10 -4.49 -17.47
C LEU A 28 -0.03 -4.68 -18.97
N GLN A 29 -0.82 -3.85 -19.65
CA GLN A 29 -0.93 -3.88 -21.11
C GLN A 29 0.42 -3.61 -21.78
N SER A 30 1.14 -2.57 -21.33
CA SER A 30 2.47 -2.25 -21.85
C SER A 30 3.52 -3.33 -21.56
N THR A 31 3.50 -3.91 -20.37
CA THR A 31 4.45 -4.97 -19.96
C THR A 31 4.20 -6.27 -20.72
N THR A 32 2.93 -6.62 -20.95
CA THR A 32 2.54 -7.79 -21.75
C THR A 32 3.00 -7.66 -23.21
N GLN A 33 2.85 -6.46 -23.82
CA GLN A 33 3.36 -6.19 -25.18
C GLN A 33 4.88 -6.40 -25.30
N ARG A 34 5.61 -6.27 -24.19
CA ARG A 34 7.07 -6.46 -24.12
C ARG A 34 7.46 -7.90 -23.75
N ASN A 35 6.49 -8.78 -23.53
CA ASN A 35 6.68 -10.18 -23.14
C ASN A 35 7.54 -10.34 -21.86
N LEU A 36 7.38 -9.42 -20.91
CA LEU A 36 8.08 -9.45 -19.63
C LEU A 36 7.15 -9.97 -18.53
N PRO A 37 7.65 -10.80 -17.59
CA PRO A 37 6.92 -11.12 -16.37
C PRO A 37 6.60 -9.84 -15.56
N ALA A 38 5.35 -9.69 -15.12
CA ALA A 38 4.88 -8.50 -14.40
C ALA A 38 4.71 -8.75 -12.90
N GLY A 39 5.30 -7.89 -12.07
CA GLY A 39 5.07 -7.82 -10.63
C GLY A 39 4.29 -6.59 -10.20
N LEU A 40 3.30 -6.78 -9.32
CA LEU A 40 2.53 -5.69 -8.72
C LEU A 40 2.86 -5.57 -7.23
N GLY A 41 3.43 -4.44 -6.81
CA GLY A 41 3.67 -4.12 -5.41
C GLY A 41 2.72 -3.04 -4.87
N ILE A 42 2.32 -3.20 -3.61
CA ILE A 42 1.52 -2.20 -2.88
C ILE A 42 2.40 -1.57 -1.79
N THR A 43 2.49 -0.24 -1.77
CA THR A 43 3.12 0.51 -0.68
C THR A 43 2.08 1.17 0.21
N THR A 44 2.26 1.03 1.53
CA THR A 44 1.41 1.67 2.56
C THR A 44 2.14 2.78 3.31
N TYR A 45 3.47 2.81 3.23
CA TYR A 45 4.34 3.84 3.79
C TYR A 45 5.65 3.87 2.99
N SER A 46 6.08 5.04 2.52
CA SER A 46 7.30 5.21 1.71
C SER A 46 8.42 5.94 2.45
N GLY A 47 8.37 6.04 3.78
CA GLY A 47 9.42 6.70 4.55
C GLY A 47 9.43 8.23 4.43
N ILE A 48 10.14 8.89 5.34
CA ILE A 48 10.20 10.36 5.44
C ILE A 48 10.70 11.00 4.14
N CYS A 49 11.73 10.42 3.52
CA CYS A 49 12.37 10.98 2.32
C CYS A 49 11.44 11.07 1.12
N CYS A 50 10.41 10.23 1.10
CA CYS A 50 9.81 9.77 -0.14
C CYS A 50 8.28 9.73 -0.06
N GLY A 51 7.71 10.65 0.75
CA GLY A 51 6.28 10.95 0.80
C GLY A 51 5.53 10.40 2.02
N GLY A 52 6.16 9.53 2.82
CA GLY A 52 5.60 9.02 4.07
C GLY A 52 4.33 8.19 3.87
N ASN A 53 3.24 8.61 4.51
CA ASN A 53 1.98 7.85 4.57
C ASN A 53 1.34 7.64 3.20
N MET A 54 1.29 6.39 2.74
CA MET A 54 0.62 5.99 1.50
C MET A 54 -0.76 5.36 1.74
N ALA A 55 -1.18 5.20 2.99
CA ALA A 55 -2.53 4.74 3.30
C ALA A 55 -3.58 5.86 3.08
N PRO A 56 -4.78 5.53 2.56
CA PRO A 56 -5.81 6.53 2.28
C PRO A 56 -6.26 7.31 3.52
N HIS A 57 -6.49 8.61 3.38
CA HIS A 57 -6.94 9.45 4.48
C HIS A 57 -8.26 8.96 5.13
N TRP A 58 -9.17 8.41 4.31
CA TRP A 58 -10.46 7.92 4.80
C TRP A 58 -10.32 6.79 5.84
N VAL A 59 -9.24 6.02 5.79
CA VAL A 59 -8.95 4.97 6.78
C VAL A 59 -8.85 5.58 8.17
N TYR A 60 -8.18 6.72 8.30
CA TYR A 60 -7.99 7.42 9.58
C TYR A 60 -9.19 8.24 10.01
N VAL A 61 -10.07 8.62 9.09
CA VAL A 61 -11.36 9.22 9.42
C VAL A 61 -12.29 8.16 10.02
N GLN A 62 -12.30 6.96 9.44
CA GLN A 62 -13.15 5.85 9.90
C GLN A 62 -12.58 5.15 11.13
N TYR A 63 -11.26 4.99 11.21
CA TYR A 63 -10.52 4.33 12.28
C TYR A 63 -9.42 5.26 12.81
N PRO A 64 -9.75 6.22 13.70
CA PRO A 64 -8.76 7.18 14.20
C PRO A 64 -7.54 6.56 14.91
N SER A 65 -7.68 5.35 15.46
CA SER A 65 -6.59 4.60 16.12
C SER A 65 -5.62 3.92 15.15
N ALA A 66 -5.97 3.84 13.86
CA ALA A 66 -5.19 3.15 12.83
C ALA A 66 -3.88 3.87 12.43
N LYS A 67 -3.50 4.94 13.14
CA LYS A 67 -2.27 5.69 12.90
C LYS A 67 -1.55 6.02 14.20
N LEU A 68 -0.26 6.23 14.07
CA LEU A 68 0.58 6.93 15.03
C LEU A 68 0.88 8.33 14.48
N THR A 69 0.85 9.33 15.35
CA THR A 69 1.34 10.67 15.03
C THR A 69 2.63 10.91 15.80
N CYS A 70 3.72 10.99 15.07
CA CYS A 70 5.06 11.16 15.61
C CYS A 70 5.51 12.62 15.53
N ASP A 71 6.74 12.88 15.94
CA ASP A 71 7.32 14.22 15.97
C ASP A 71 7.21 14.90 14.60
N ALA A 72 7.09 16.22 14.61
CA ALA A 72 6.82 17.04 13.41
C ALA A 72 5.53 16.70 12.65
N GLY A 73 4.62 15.91 13.24
CA GLY A 73 3.31 15.60 12.67
C GLY A 73 3.31 14.44 11.67
N TRP A 74 4.39 13.65 11.62
CA TRP A 74 4.46 12.48 10.74
C TRP A 74 3.42 11.44 11.12
N VAL A 75 2.68 10.97 10.10
CA VAL A 75 1.67 9.93 10.26
C VAL A 75 2.29 8.61 9.81
N ILE A 76 2.33 7.65 10.74
CA ILE A 76 2.76 6.28 10.45
C ILE A 76 1.54 5.37 10.53
N PRO A 77 1.26 4.57 9.49
CA PRO A 77 0.22 3.55 9.56
C PRO A 77 0.47 2.57 10.71
N LYS A 78 -0.52 2.38 11.59
CA LYS A 78 -0.46 1.37 12.65
C LYS A 78 -0.95 0.04 12.08
N THR A 79 -0.08 -0.70 11.38
CA THR A 79 -0.47 -1.88 10.59
C THR A 79 -1.04 -3.04 11.40
N TRP A 80 -0.83 -3.03 12.72
CA TRP A 80 -1.41 -3.97 13.68
C TRP A 80 -2.74 -3.52 14.31
N ASP A 81 -3.23 -2.31 13.99
CA ASP A 81 -4.55 -1.87 14.45
C ASP A 81 -5.67 -2.65 13.73
N PRO A 82 -6.71 -3.13 14.46
CA PRO A 82 -7.80 -3.88 13.84
C PRO A 82 -8.57 -3.10 12.75
N GLY A 83 -8.73 -1.79 12.91
CA GLY A 83 -9.38 -0.93 11.92
C GLY A 83 -8.54 -0.79 10.66
N TYR A 84 -7.21 -0.67 10.82
CA TYR A 84 -6.28 -0.73 9.70
C TYR A 84 -6.37 -2.06 8.96
N GLN A 85 -6.29 -3.18 9.68
CA GLN A 85 -6.37 -4.52 9.09
C GLN A 85 -7.69 -4.76 8.37
N ALA A 86 -8.80 -4.27 8.91
CA ALA A 86 -10.11 -4.36 8.25
C ALA A 86 -10.13 -3.57 6.94
N ALA A 87 -9.65 -2.32 6.94
CA ALA A 87 -9.59 -1.49 5.74
C ALA A 87 -8.64 -2.06 4.68
N TYR A 88 -7.44 -2.45 5.09
CA TYR A 88 -6.44 -3.00 4.18
C TYR A 88 -6.87 -4.37 3.65
N GLY A 89 -7.44 -5.23 4.49
CA GLY A 89 -8.01 -6.51 4.08
C GLY A 89 -9.11 -6.34 3.02
N ALA A 90 -10.04 -5.39 3.21
CA ALA A 90 -11.07 -5.10 2.21
C ALA A 90 -10.47 -4.64 0.87
N PHE A 91 -9.42 -3.81 0.90
CA PHE A 91 -8.68 -3.43 -0.30
C PHE A 91 -7.99 -4.62 -0.98
N ILE A 92 -7.31 -5.49 -0.22
CA ILE A 92 -6.65 -6.69 -0.75
C ILE A 92 -7.66 -7.66 -1.36
N HIS A 93 -8.85 -7.81 -0.78
CA HIS A 93 -9.93 -8.58 -1.38
C HIS A 93 -10.38 -7.99 -2.72
N ALA A 94 -10.59 -6.66 -2.80
CA ALA A 94 -10.94 -6.02 -4.07
C ALA A 94 -9.82 -6.13 -5.13
N LEU A 95 -8.56 -6.10 -4.71
CA LEU A 95 -7.41 -6.35 -5.59
C LEU A 95 -7.42 -7.79 -6.13
N ALA A 96 -7.67 -8.77 -5.27
CA ALA A 96 -7.81 -10.17 -5.66
C ALA A 96 -9.00 -10.37 -6.60
N ASP A 97 -10.17 -9.80 -6.30
CA ASP A 97 -11.34 -9.87 -7.17
C ASP A 97 -11.05 -9.30 -8.58
N ARG A 98 -10.14 -8.32 -8.68
CA ARG A 98 -9.74 -7.71 -9.95
C ARG A 98 -8.71 -8.53 -10.72
N TYR A 99 -7.74 -9.13 -10.03
CA TYR A 99 -6.50 -9.64 -10.64
C TYR A 99 -6.20 -11.12 -10.37
N ASP A 100 -6.98 -11.81 -9.54
CA ASP A 100 -6.79 -13.24 -9.31
C ASP A 100 -6.96 -14.02 -10.62
N GLY A 101 -6.01 -14.90 -10.90
CA GLY A 101 -5.92 -15.64 -12.17
C GLY A 101 -5.56 -14.80 -13.40
N ASP A 102 -5.22 -13.51 -13.28
CA ASP A 102 -4.79 -12.70 -14.42
C ASP A 102 -3.45 -13.25 -14.98
N PRO A 103 -3.43 -13.77 -16.23
CA PRO A 103 -2.24 -14.41 -16.78
C PRO A 103 -1.09 -13.44 -17.06
N ARG A 104 -1.34 -12.12 -16.96
CA ARG A 104 -0.31 -11.09 -17.15
C ARG A 104 0.54 -10.91 -15.89
N LEU A 105 0.02 -11.24 -14.72
CA LEU A 105 0.70 -11.10 -13.43
C LEU A 105 1.45 -12.38 -13.07
N ALA A 106 2.71 -12.21 -12.67
CA ALA A 106 3.58 -13.30 -12.25
C ALA A 106 3.77 -13.35 -10.73
N TRP A 107 3.68 -12.20 -10.04
CA TRP A 107 3.73 -12.13 -8.58
C TRP A 107 3.08 -10.84 -8.04
N VAL A 108 2.77 -10.86 -6.75
CA VAL A 108 2.24 -9.71 -5.98
C VAL A 108 3.10 -9.50 -4.74
N GLU A 109 3.41 -8.24 -4.43
CA GLU A 109 4.13 -7.81 -3.22
C GLU A 109 3.18 -7.00 -2.33
N MET A 110 3.03 -7.41 -1.08
CA MET A 110 2.15 -6.77 -0.10
C MET A 110 2.98 -6.03 0.94
N GLY A 111 2.98 -4.69 0.86
CA GLY A 111 3.68 -3.85 1.81
C GLY A 111 2.99 -3.77 3.17
N VAL A 112 3.77 -3.93 4.24
CA VAL A 112 3.29 -3.81 5.63
C VAL A 112 4.15 -2.84 6.47
N GLY A 113 4.94 -2.00 5.79
CA GLY A 113 5.93 -1.12 6.39
C GLY A 113 6.63 -0.25 5.34
N THR A 114 7.69 0.44 5.74
CA THR A 114 8.48 1.37 4.92
C THR A 114 8.93 0.73 3.60
N PHE A 115 8.65 1.39 2.49
CA PHE A 115 8.92 0.91 1.13
C PHE A 115 8.30 -0.46 0.80
N GLY A 116 7.26 -0.85 1.54
CA GLY A 116 6.66 -2.17 1.43
C GLY A 116 7.42 -3.29 2.15
N GLU A 117 8.42 -2.95 2.96
CA GLU A 117 9.15 -3.91 3.80
C GLU A 117 8.40 -4.21 5.12
N THR A 118 9.00 -5.00 6.01
CA THR A 118 8.42 -5.38 7.30
C THR A 118 8.84 -4.47 8.46
N HIS A 119 9.60 -3.41 8.18
CA HIS A 119 9.96 -2.40 9.15
C HIS A 119 8.93 -1.25 9.11
N PRO A 120 8.24 -0.91 10.21
CA PRO A 120 7.05 -0.04 10.15
C PRO A 120 7.35 1.43 9.83
N THR A 121 8.58 1.91 10.06
CA THR A 121 8.94 3.32 9.89
C THR A 121 10.45 3.51 9.73
N ASP A 122 10.93 4.70 9.37
CA ASP A 122 12.33 5.09 9.44
C ASP A 122 12.88 5.03 10.89
N PRO A 123 14.21 4.80 11.09
CA PRO A 123 14.82 4.69 12.41
C PRO A 123 14.48 5.83 13.38
N GLU A 124 14.33 7.05 12.86
CA GLU A 124 13.97 8.28 13.57
C GLU A 124 12.65 8.16 14.35
N PHE A 125 11.73 7.28 13.94
CA PHE A 125 10.45 7.08 14.61
C PHE A 125 10.27 5.68 15.21
N THR A 126 11.34 4.91 15.36
CA THR A 126 11.30 3.59 16.02
C THR A 126 10.64 3.67 17.40
N ASP A 127 11.00 4.67 18.20
CA ASP A 127 10.42 4.87 19.52
C ASP A 127 8.92 5.21 19.46
N CYS A 128 8.49 5.97 18.45
CA CYS A 128 7.09 6.27 18.24
C CYS A 128 6.30 5.00 17.88
N ALA A 129 6.85 4.16 17.00
CA ALA A 129 6.27 2.88 16.60
C ALA A 129 6.13 1.91 17.78
N CYS A 130 7.07 1.93 18.72
CA CYS A 130 7.07 1.06 19.91
C CYS A 130 6.16 1.53 21.06
N ARG A 131 5.63 2.76 21.02
CA ARG A 131 4.77 3.33 22.08
C ARG A 131 3.28 3.00 21.93
N GLY A 132 2.89 2.29 20.88
CA GLY A 132 1.50 2.16 20.43
C GLY A 132 0.85 0.80 20.64
#